data_AF-A0A515MBE0-F1
#
_entry.id   AF-A0A515MBE0-F1
#
_cell.length_a   1.000
_cell.length_b   1.000
_cell.length_c   1.000
_cell.angle_alpha   90.00
_cell.angle_beta   90.00
_cell.angle_gamma   90.00
#
_symmetry.space_group_name_H-M   'P 1'
#
loop_
_entity.id
_entity.type
_entity.pdbx_description
1 polymer ?
#
loop_
_entity_poly.entity_id
_entity_poly.type
_entity_poly.pdbx_seq_one_letter_code
_entity_poly.pdbx_strand_id
1 'polypeptide(L)' 'DPLYLKHDQQGSAPDYRHWQIPLGRRFRSLKLWFVLRLYGVENLQKHIRKQIALAHYFEKLCTADE' A
#
# COMPACT_ATOMS: atom_id res chain seq x y z
N ASP A 1 4.38 28.22 6.54
CA ASP A 1 2.98 27.88 6.26
C ASP A 1 2.03 29.06 6.38
N PRO A 2 0.96 29.11 5.57
CA PRO A 2 -0.14 30.05 5.71
C PRO A 2 -0.76 30.01 7.11
N LEU A 3 -1.20 31.15 7.64
CA LEU A 3 -1.74 31.26 9.00
C LEU A 3 -2.90 30.29 9.26
N TYR A 4 -3.77 30.08 8.27
CA TYR A 4 -4.96 29.22 8.35
C TYR A 4 -4.65 27.71 8.37
N LEU A 5 -3.39 27.31 8.22
CA LEU A 5 -2.96 25.90 8.31
C LEU A 5 -2.13 25.59 9.56
N LYS A 6 -1.86 26.61 10.37
CA LYS A 6 -1.13 26.48 11.63
C LYS A 6 -2.03 25.90 12.72
N HIS A 7 -1.44 25.08 13.58
CA HIS A 7 -2.10 24.54 14.77
C HIS A 7 -1.10 24.46 15.93
N ASP A 8 -1.58 24.45 17.18
CA ASP A 8 -0.72 24.53 18.38
C ASP A 8 0.31 23.39 18.49
N GLN A 9 0.01 22.24 17.89
CA GLN A 9 0.86 21.05 17.89
C GLN A 9 1.85 21.00 16.71
N GLN A 10 2.15 22.14 16.07
CA GLN A 10 3.10 22.17 14.96
C GLN A 10 4.49 21.77 15.47
N GLY A 11 5.09 20.75 14.86
CA GLY A 11 6.43 20.26 15.24
C GLY A 11 6.46 19.24 16.38
N SER A 12 5.34 18.93 17.05
CA SER A 12 5.28 17.84 18.03
C SER A 12 5.08 16.47 17.40
N ALA A 13 4.56 16.42 16.17
CA ALA A 13 4.43 15.21 15.36
C ALA A 13 4.72 15.51 13.87
N PRO A 14 5.04 14.47 13.07
CA PRO A 14 5.23 14.64 11.64
C PRO A 14 3.95 15.13 10.95
N ASP A 15 4.04 16.27 10.28
CA ASP A 15 2.97 16.74 9.41
C ASP A 15 3.14 16.16 8.00
N TYR A 16 2.33 15.15 7.71
CA TYR A 16 2.37 14.42 6.46
C TYR A 16 2.05 15.26 5.22
N ARG A 17 1.49 16.46 5.37
CA ARG A 17 1.25 17.38 4.24
C ARG A 17 2.56 17.79 3.57
N HIS A 18 3.67 17.83 4.32
CA HIS A 18 4.98 18.19 3.78
C HIS A 18 5.66 17.05 2.99
N TRP A 19 5.09 15.84 2.97
CA TRP A 19 5.67 14.67 2.26
C TRP A 19 4.97 14.38 0.94
N GLN A 20 4.04 15.24 0.52
CA GLN A 20 3.27 15.09 -0.71
C GLN A 20 3.00 16.47 -1.33
N ILE A 21 2.83 16.51 -2.65
CA ILE A 21 2.51 17.73 -3.39
C ILE A 21 1.14 18.33 -2.97
N PRO A 22 0.03 17.56 -2.89
CA PRO A 22 -1.26 18.13 -2.51
C PRO A 22 -1.36 18.40 -1.01
N LEU A 23 -2.10 19.46 -0.64
CA LEU A 23 -2.38 19.79 0.76
C LEU A 23 -3.29 18.75 1.45
N GLY A 24 -4.31 18.27 0.73
CA GLY A 24 -5.27 17.30 1.26
C GLY A 24 -4.78 15.85 1.18
N ARG A 25 -5.09 15.05 2.20
CA ARG A 25 -4.81 13.60 2.22
C ARG A 25 -6.01 12.81 2.72
N ARG A 26 -6.30 11.68 2.08
CA ARG A 26 -7.35 10.73 2.51
C ARG A 26 -6.78 9.74 3.54
N PHE A 27 -7.64 9.16 4.39
CA PHE A 27 -7.27 8.17 5.41
C PHE A 27 -7.03 6.77 4.81
N ARG A 28 -5.99 6.63 3.97
CA ARG A 28 -5.67 5.38 3.25
C ARG A 28 -5.09 4.28 4.13
N SER A 29 -4.60 4.59 5.33
CA SER A 29 -4.06 3.57 6.24
C SER A 29 -5.15 2.65 6.79
N LEU A 30 -6.42 3.09 6.85
CA LEU A 30 -7.51 2.24 7.33
C LEU A 30 -7.71 1.00 6.44
N LYS A 31 -7.75 1.19 5.11
CA LYS A 31 -7.86 0.05 4.18
C LYS A 31 -6.67 -0.90 4.31
N LEU A 32 -5.46 -0.38 4.50
CA LEU A 32 -4.26 -1.21 4.66
C LEU A 32 -4.30 -1.99 5.97
N TRP A 33 -4.73 -1.34 7.06
CA TRP A 33 -4.89 -1.97 8.36
C TRP A 33 -5.89 -3.14 8.31
N PHE A 34 -7.04 -2.96 7.64
CA PHE A 34 -8.00 -4.05 7.43
C PHE A 34 -7.40 -5.19 6.61
N VAL A 35 -6.71 -4.92 5.51
CA VAL A 35 -6.08 -5.96 4.68
C VAL A 35 -5.06 -6.76 5.49
N LEU A 36 -4.15 -6.07 6.19
CA LEU A 36 -3.11 -6.74 6.99
C LEU A 36 -3.72 -7.59 8.10
N ARG A 37 -4.78 -7.12 8.77
CA ARG A 37 -5.38 -7.84 9.90
C ARG A 37 -6.34 -8.96 9.48
N LEU A 38 -7.11 -8.76 8.40
CA LEU A 38 -8.07 -9.74 7.92
C LEU A 38 -7.38 -10.92 7.24
N TYR A 39 -6.39 -10.65 6.39
CA TYR A 39 -5.66 -11.70 5.69
C TYR A 39 -4.51 -12.24 6.52
N GLY A 40 -3.78 -11.38 7.24
CA GLY A 40 -2.57 -11.78 7.94
C GLY A 40 -1.37 -12.00 6.99
N VAL A 41 -0.18 -12.05 7.57
CA VAL A 41 1.08 -12.13 6.81
C VAL A 41 1.16 -13.41 5.99
N GLU A 42 0.83 -14.56 6.57
CA GLU A 42 0.94 -15.86 5.91
C GLU A 42 0.06 -15.96 4.65
N ASN A 43 -1.19 -15.51 4.73
CA ASN A 43 -2.10 -15.57 3.58
C ASN A 43 -1.71 -14.58 2.49
N LEU A 44 -1.20 -13.39 2.85
CA LEU A 44 -0.67 -12.44 1.87
C LEU A 44 0.54 -13.04 1.14
N GLN A 45 1.47 -13.65 1.87
CA GLN A 45 2.61 -14.34 1.25
C GLN A 45 2.15 -15.51 0.37
N LYS A 46 1.19 -16.31 0.82
CA LYS A 46 0.61 -17.42 0.04
C LYS A 46 -0.07 -16.92 -1.23
N HIS A 47 -0.79 -15.80 -1.16
CA HIS A 47 -1.43 -15.17 -2.31
C HIS A 47 -0.39 -14.76 -3.36
N ILE A 48 0.69 -14.08 -2.94
CA ILE A 48 1.77 -13.66 -3.83
C ILE A 48 2.45 -14.89 -4.49
N ARG A 49 2.80 -15.91 -3.70
CA ARG A 49 3.42 -17.14 -4.23
C ARG A 49 2.51 -17.87 -5.22
N LYS A 50 1.19 -17.88 -4.97
CA LYS A 50 0.22 -18.45 -5.90
C LYS A 50 0.21 -17.69 -7.24
N GLN A 51 0.22 -16.37 -7.22
CA GLN A 51 0.27 -15.57 -8.46
C GLN A 51 1.55 -15.85 -9.26
N ILE A 52 2.70 -15.94 -8.59
CA ILE A 52 3.98 -16.30 -9.24
C ILE A 52 3.91 -17.71 -9.85
N ALA A 53 3.36 -18.69 -9.14
CA ALA A 53 3.20 -20.04 -9.67
C ALA A 53 2.29 -20.09 -10.92
N LEU A 54 1.22 -19.28 -10.94
CA LEU A 54 0.36 -19.15 -12.12
C LEU A 54 1.10 -18.51 -13.30
N ALA A 55 1.97 -17.53 -13.06
CA ALA A 55 2.79 -16.94 -14.11
C ALA A 55 3.76 -17.96 -14.73
N HIS A 56 4.44 -18.78 -13.92
CA HIS A 56 5.30 -19.86 -14.43
C HIS A 56 4.51 -20.96 -15.15
N TYR A 57 3.27 -21.22 -14.71
CA TYR A 57 2.41 -22.15 -15.42
C TYR A 57 2.07 -21.62 -16.80
N PHE A 58 1.72 -20.34 -16.90
CA PHE A 58 1.46 -19.68 -18.18
C PHE A 58 2.68 -19.68 -19.10
N GLU A 59 3.86 -19.33 -18.58
CA GLU A 59 5.14 -19.39 -19.28
C GLU A 59 5.36 -20.76 -19.95
N LYS A 60 5.17 -21.85 -19.19
CA LYS A 60 5.31 -23.22 -19.71
C LYS A 60 4.37 -23.54 -20.86
N LEU A 61 3.14 -23.04 -20.80
CA LEU A 61 2.17 -23.24 -21.88
C LEU A 61 2.63 -22.52 -23.14
N CYS A 62 3.07 -21.26 -23.03
CA CYS A 62 3.56 -20.51 -24.19
C CYS A 62 4.78 -21.19 -24.83
N THR A 63 5.73 -21.70 -24.04
CA THR A 63 6.92 -22.40 -24.58
C THR A 63 6.61 -23.76 -25.18
N ALA A 64 5.46 -24.36 -24.86
CA ALA A 64 5.05 -25.64 -25.42
C ALA A 64 4.27 -25.49 -26.74
N ASP A 65 3.77 -24.29 -27.03
CA ASP A 65 3.08 -23.94 -28.27
C ASP A 65 4.05 -23.49 -29.40
N GLU A 66 5.33 -23.22 -29.08
CA GLU A 66 6.43 -23.00 -30.05
C GLU A 66 7.10 -24.32 -30.48
#